data_AF-T1B2C4-F1
#
_entry.id   AF-T1B2C4-F1
#
_cell.length_a   1.000
_cell.length_b   1.000
_cell.length_c   1.000
_cell.angle_alpha   90.00
_cell.angle_beta   90.00
_cell.angle_gamma   90.00
#
_symmetry.space_group_name_H-M   'P 1'
#
loop_
_entity.id
_entity.type
_entity.pdbx_description
1 polymer ?
#
loop_
_entity_poly.entity_id
_entity_poly.type
_entity_poly.pdbx_seq_one_letter_code
_entity_poly.pdbx_strand_id
1 'polypeptide(L)'
;KAGFALTGTWPMRTENATRMIGSGTNALASSIVLVCRPRSVTASTISRRAFLRELNRVLPEALDEMTKGAGDARSPVAPVDLSQAIIGPGMAVFSKYAAVLEADGTPMSVGTALRLINRFLAEDDFDHDTQFCLSWFGQYGWKEGKFGEADTLARAKGTSVDGVK
;
A
#
# COMPACT_ATOMS: atom_id res chain seq x y z
N LYS A 1 22.36 3.99 -7.02
CA LYS A 1 21.33 4.71 -6.24
C LYS A 1 21.46 6.20 -6.55
N ALA A 2 20.37 6.92 -6.82
CA ALA A 2 20.40 8.33 -7.22
C ALA A 2 20.63 9.34 -6.07
N GLY A 3 20.90 8.89 -4.84
CA GLY A 3 21.20 9.79 -3.71
C GLY A 3 20.00 10.52 -3.09
N PHE A 4 18.77 10.23 -3.51
CA PHE A 4 17.56 10.84 -2.96
C PHE A 4 16.88 9.98 -1.88
N ALA A 5 16.21 10.64 -0.95
CA ALA A 5 15.25 10.08 -0.02
C ALA A 5 13.84 10.56 -0.39
N LEU A 6 12.86 9.67 -0.31
CA LEU A 6 11.45 9.97 -0.48
C LEU A 6 10.92 10.59 0.81
N THR A 7 10.25 11.72 0.67
CA THR A 7 9.72 12.50 1.80
C THR A 7 8.22 12.74 1.73
N GLY A 8 7.61 12.43 0.59
CA GLY A 8 6.17 12.54 0.39
C GLY A 8 5.77 11.83 -0.90
N THR A 9 4.55 11.33 -0.90
CA THR A 9 3.93 10.67 -2.07
C THR A 9 2.48 11.06 -2.14
N TRP A 10 2.02 11.45 -3.34
CA TRP A 10 0.62 11.79 -3.55
C TRP A 10 0.05 11.04 -4.75
N PRO A 11 -1.07 10.32 -4.57
CA PRO A 11 -1.83 9.82 -5.70
C PRO A 11 -2.44 11.01 -6.44
N MET A 12 -2.29 11.01 -7.75
CA MET A 12 -2.88 12.00 -8.65
C MET A 12 -3.80 11.25 -9.61
N ARG A 13 -5.10 11.55 -9.52
CA ARG A 13 -6.11 11.04 -10.45
C ARG A 13 -5.98 11.81 -11.75
N THR A 14 -5.37 11.21 -12.77
CA THR A 14 -5.14 11.84 -14.07
C THR A 14 -6.25 11.54 -15.09
N GLU A 15 -7.46 11.25 -14.63
CA GLU A 15 -8.65 11.12 -15.48
C GLU A 15 -9.00 12.47 -16.11
N ASN A 16 -8.31 12.83 -17.18
CA ASN A 16 -8.74 13.90 -18.05
C ASN A 16 -9.71 13.30 -19.07
N ALA A 17 -11.02 13.44 -18.80
CA ALA A 17 -12.10 12.98 -19.68
C ALA A 17 -12.05 13.59 -21.11
N THR A 18 -11.19 14.58 -21.34
CA THR A 18 -11.07 15.30 -22.62
C THR A 18 -9.94 14.79 -23.53
N ARG A 19 -9.20 13.72 -23.18
CA ARG A 19 -8.24 13.13 -24.13
C ARG A 19 -8.94 12.24 -25.14
N MET A 20 -9.07 12.76 -26.36
CA MET A 20 -9.59 12.11 -27.57
C MET A 20 -8.80 10.87 -28.08
N ILE A 21 -7.92 10.27 -27.27
CA ILE A 21 -7.07 9.12 -27.65
C ILE A 21 -7.28 7.94 -26.67
N GLY A 22 -8.49 7.82 -26.12
CA GLY A 22 -8.84 6.84 -25.08
C GLY A 22 -9.78 5.72 -25.52
N SER A 23 -10.00 5.51 -26.82
CA SER A 23 -10.78 4.35 -27.29
C SER A 23 -9.83 3.20 -27.63
N GLY A 24 -9.61 2.30 -26.66
CA GLY A 24 -9.05 0.97 -26.93
C GLY A 24 -7.60 0.70 -26.49
N THR A 25 -6.98 1.55 -25.67
CA THR A 25 -5.65 1.29 -25.09
C THR A 25 -5.69 1.39 -23.57
N ASN A 26 -4.97 0.47 -22.89
CA ASN A 26 -4.79 0.43 -21.43
C ASN A 26 -4.06 1.69 -20.94
N ALA A 27 -4.77 2.81 -20.89
CA ALA A 27 -4.27 4.08 -20.41
C ALA A 27 -4.18 4.04 -18.87
N LEU A 28 -2.97 4.29 -18.36
CA LEU A 28 -2.62 4.32 -16.94
C LEU A 28 -3.65 5.17 -16.15
N ALA A 29 -4.48 4.53 -15.33
CA ALA A 29 -5.61 5.17 -14.65
C ALA A 29 -5.18 6.08 -13.48
N SER A 30 -3.97 5.93 -12.94
CA SER A 30 -3.44 6.74 -11.84
C SER A 30 -1.98 7.14 -12.07
N SER A 31 -1.63 8.36 -11.62
CA SER A 31 -0.25 8.85 -11.55
C SER A 31 0.14 9.03 -10.09
N ILE A 32 1.42 8.83 -9.75
CA ILE A 32 1.92 9.04 -8.38
C ILE A 32 3.02 10.11 -8.41
N VAL A 33 2.84 11.18 -7.65
CA VAL A 33 3.85 12.21 -7.45
C VAL A 33 4.75 11.82 -6.29
N LEU A 34 6.07 11.86 -6.50
CA LEU A 34 7.07 11.55 -5.48
C LEU A 34 7.88 12.80 -5.12
N VAL A 35 7.98 13.13 -3.83
CA VAL A 35 8.87 14.20 -3.34
C VAL A 35 10.21 13.61 -2.93
N CYS A 36 11.21 13.85 -3.76
CA CYS A 36 12.58 13.43 -3.53
C CYS A 36 13.40 14.58 -2.95
N ARG A 37 13.99 14.38 -1.76
CA ARG A 37 15.02 15.28 -1.22
C ARG A 37 16.38 14.61 -1.27
N PRO A 38 17.49 15.34 -1.45
CA PRO A 38 18.82 14.77 -1.30
C PRO A 38 18.94 14.08 0.05
N ARG A 39 19.45 12.85 0.05
CA ARG A 39 19.68 12.08 1.28
C ARG A 39 20.85 12.68 2.03
N SER A 40 20.76 12.72 3.36
CA SER A 40 21.88 13.19 4.18
C SER A 40 23.15 12.37 3.88
N VAL A 41 24.27 13.06 3.77
CA VAL A 41 25.60 12.45 3.62
C VAL A 41 25.99 11.63 4.87
N THR A 42 25.38 11.91 6.02
CA THR A 42 25.58 11.20 7.29
C THR A 42 24.49 10.16 7.58
N ALA A 43 23.69 9.77 6.58
CA ALA A 43 22.62 8.79 6.78
C ALA A 43 23.20 7.45 7.29
N SER A 44 22.66 6.95 8.40
CA SER A 44 23.09 5.69 8.99
C SER A 44 22.67 4.47 8.16
N THR A 45 23.34 3.35 8.40
CA THR A 45 22.92 2.03 7.95
C THR A 45 22.21 1.31 9.09
N ILE A 46 21.19 0.52 8.75
CA ILE A 46 20.39 -0.23 9.74
C ILE A 46 20.22 -1.67 9.31
N SER A 47 19.89 -2.56 10.25
CA SER A 47 19.55 -3.95 9.93
C SER A 47 18.09 -4.09 9.44
N ARG A 48 17.80 -5.15 8.70
CA ARG A 48 16.43 -5.51 8.30
C ARG A 48 15.45 -5.55 9.48
N ARG A 49 15.89 -6.05 10.64
CA ARG A 49 15.04 -6.09 11.85
C ARG A 49 14.69 -4.69 12.35
N ALA A 50 15.62 -3.75 12.29
CA ALA A 50 15.35 -2.35 12.64
C ALA A 50 14.43 -1.68 11.60
N PHE A 51 14.64 -1.98 10.31
CA PHE A 51 13.77 -1.50 9.23
C PHE A 51 12.32 -1.94 9.44
N LEU A 52 12.09 -3.23 9.71
CA LEU A 52 10.75 -3.76 9.97
C LEU A 52 10.09 -3.13 11.21
N ARG A 53 10.84 -2.89 12.28
CA ARG A 53 10.30 -2.20 13.46
C ARG A 53 9.86 -0.78 13.16
N GLU A 54 10.65 -0.03 12.38
CA GLU A 54 10.27 1.33 12.00
C GLU A 54 9.10 1.34 11.03
N LEU A 55 9.06 0.39 10.09
CA LEU A 55 7.94 0.21 9.18
C LEU A 55 6.63 -0.03 9.94
N ASN A 56 6.64 -0.94 10.92
CA ASN A 56 5.48 -1.23 11.77
C ASN A 56 5.10 -0.07 12.71
N ARG A 57 5.95 0.94 12.89
CA ARG A 57 5.62 2.15 13.65
C ARG A 57 5.01 3.22 12.76
N VAL A 58 5.54 3.38 11.55
CA VAL A 58 5.18 4.48 10.63
C VAL A 58 3.95 4.14 9.78
N LEU A 59 3.84 2.92 9.27
CA LEU A 59 2.76 2.55 8.36
C LEU A 59 1.36 2.59 8.99
N PRO A 60 1.13 2.16 10.26
CA PRO A 60 -0.18 2.30 10.87
C PRO A 60 -0.64 3.75 11.00
N GLU A 61 0.27 4.66 11.39
CA GLU A 61 0.00 6.10 11.51
C GLU A 61 -0.33 6.69 10.14
N ALA A 62 0.46 6.36 9.11
CA ALA A 62 0.20 6.79 7.74
C ALA A 62 -1.12 6.24 7.18
N LEU A 63 -1.47 5.00 7.50
CA LEU A 63 -2.73 4.39 7.10
C LEU A 63 -3.93 5.11 7.76
N ASP A 64 -3.82 5.40 9.05
CA ASP A 64 -4.86 6.12 9.80
C ASP A 64 -5.11 7.51 9.21
N GLU A 65 -4.06 8.25 8.87
CA GLU A 65 -4.14 9.54 8.19
C GLU A 65 -4.82 9.45 6.81
N MET A 66 -4.57 8.37 6.06
CA MET A 66 -5.14 8.15 4.73
C MET A 66 -6.62 7.76 4.79
N THR A 67 -7.03 6.98 5.80
CA THR A 67 -8.40 6.48 5.96
C THR A 67 -9.32 7.49 6.63
N LYS A 68 -8.85 8.20 7.66
CA LYS A 68 -9.67 9.18 8.39
C LYS A 68 -9.75 10.54 7.70
N GLY A 69 -8.85 10.79 6.73
CA GLY A 69 -8.59 12.13 6.22
C GLY A 69 -7.89 12.95 7.29
N ALA A 70 -6.65 13.38 7.05
CA ALA A 70 -5.98 14.28 7.98
C ALA A 70 -6.63 15.70 7.92
N GLY A 71 -7.71 15.88 8.67
CA GLY A 71 -8.47 17.13 8.79
C GLY A 71 -9.24 17.55 7.54
N ASP A 72 -9.82 18.76 7.59
CA ASP A 72 -10.67 19.42 6.56
C ASP A 72 -10.03 19.53 5.15
N ALA A 73 -8.76 19.14 4.98
CA ALA A 73 -7.97 19.40 3.78
C ALA A 73 -7.65 18.15 2.94
N ARG A 74 -7.93 16.93 3.42
CA ARG A 74 -7.61 15.69 2.69
C ARG A 74 -8.82 14.76 2.59
N SER A 75 -9.25 14.51 1.35
CA SER A 75 -10.26 13.50 1.06
C SER A 75 -9.71 12.11 1.43
N PRO A 76 -10.48 11.25 2.12
CA PRO A 76 -10.09 9.88 2.41
C PRO A 76 -9.68 9.13 1.14
N VAL A 77 -8.60 8.36 1.23
CA VAL A 77 -8.16 7.49 0.13
C VAL A 77 -9.10 6.29 0.05
N ALA A 78 -9.57 5.97 -1.16
CA ALA A 78 -10.45 4.83 -1.36
C ALA A 78 -9.73 3.51 -0.99
N PRO A 79 -10.43 2.50 -0.43
CA PRO A 79 -9.81 1.25 0.01
C PRO A 79 -8.95 0.56 -1.06
N VAL A 80 -9.39 0.60 -2.33
CA VAL A 80 -8.68 0.03 -3.47
C VAL A 80 -7.33 0.71 -3.77
N ASP A 81 -7.20 1.99 -3.40
CA ASP A 81 -6.01 2.81 -3.65
C ASP A 81 -5.03 2.83 -2.47
N LEU A 82 -5.42 2.29 -1.29
CA LEU A 82 -4.57 2.25 -0.10
C LEU A 82 -3.28 1.47 -0.33
N SER A 83 -3.36 0.37 -1.10
CA SER A 83 -2.19 -0.44 -1.49
C SER A 83 -1.13 0.35 -2.25
N GLN A 84 -1.54 1.31 -3.08
CA GLN A 84 -0.64 2.19 -3.82
C GLN A 84 -0.18 3.37 -2.95
N ALA A 85 -1.07 3.89 -2.11
CA ALA A 85 -0.76 5.01 -1.22
C ALA A 85 0.28 4.63 -0.16
N ILE A 86 0.26 3.41 0.38
CA ILE A 86 1.19 2.96 1.44
C ILE A 86 2.64 2.78 0.95
N ILE A 87 2.84 2.55 -0.36
CA ILE A 87 4.16 2.36 -0.94
C ILE A 87 5.05 3.55 -0.64
N GLY A 88 4.47 4.75 -0.68
CA GLY A 88 5.20 5.97 -0.44
C GLY A 88 5.77 6.13 0.97
N PRO A 89 4.94 6.10 2.03
CA PRO A 89 5.42 6.07 3.40
C PRO A 89 6.43 4.95 3.67
N GLY A 90 6.19 3.74 3.14
CA GLY A 90 7.12 2.62 3.31
C GLY A 90 8.47 2.88 2.65
N MET A 91 8.46 3.44 1.44
CA MET A 91 9.68 3.79 0.71
C MET A 91 10.38 5.03 1.30
N ALA A 92 9.67 5.91 1.99
CA ALA A 92 10.26 7.00 2.77
C ALA A 92 11.15 6.43 3.89
N VAL A 93 10.66 5.41 4.62
CA VAL A 93 11.45 4.71 5.66
C VAL A 93 12.67 4.03 5.05
N PHE A 94 12.52 3.31 3.93
CA PHE A 94 13.64 2.61 3.29
C PHE A 94 14.72 3.58 2.75
N SER A 95 14.29 4.67 2.12
CA SER A 95 15.19 5.61 1.44
C SER A 95 15.85 6.65 2.36
N LYS A 96 15.35 6.78 3.60
CA LYS A 96 15.95 7.56 4.69
C LYS A 96 17.37 7.11 5.05
N TYR A 97 17.64 5.81 4.98
CA TYR A 97 18.93 5.21 5.35
C TYR A 97 19.89 5.09 4.17
N ALA A 98 21.20 5.05 4.44
CA ALA A 98 22.20 4.79 3.40
C ALA A 98 22.01 3.38 2.80
N ALA A 99 21.86 2.39 3.69
CA ALA A 99 21.51 1.01 3.35
C ALA A 99 20.74 0.33 4.49
N VAL A 100 19.86 -0.58 4.12
CA VAL A 100 19.29 -1.58 5.02
C VAL A 100 20.06 -2.88 4.75
N LEU A 101 20.65 -3.49 5.78
CA LEU A 101 21.45 -4.70 5.66
C LEU A 101 20.62 -5.94 6.01
N GLU A 102 20.75 -6.96 5.18
CA GLU A 102 20.23 -8.31 5.44
C GLU A 102 21.08 -9.04 6.50
N ALA A 103 20.65 -10.22 6.93
CA ALA A 103 21.34 -10.99 7.95
C ALA A 103 22.75 -11.44 7.51
N ASP A 104 22.97 -11.59 6.20
CA ASP A 104 24.26 -11.89 5.58
C ASP A 104 25.16 -10.65 5.41
N GLY A 105 24.71 -9.47 5.85
CA GLY A 105 25.43 -8.21 5.70
C GLY A 105 25.29 -7.56 4.32
N THR A 106 24.58 -8.19 3.38
CA THR A 106 24.36 -7.61 2.05
C THR A 106 23.32 -6.49 2.10
N PRO A 107 23.42 -5.46 1.23
CA PRO A 107 22.39 -4.43 1.14
C PRO A 107 21.07 -5.00 0.57
N MET A 108 19.98 -4.81 1.29
CA MET A 108 18.62 -5.14 0.85
C MET A 108 18.30 -4.41 -0.47
N SER A 109 17.74 -5.17 -1.42
CA SER A 109 17.26 -4.64 -2.70
C SER A 109 15.96 -3.84 -2.55
N VAL A 110 15.71 -2.92 -3.47
CA VAL A 110 14.43 -2.19 -3.55
C VAL A 110 13.26 -3.15 -3.73
N GLY A 111 13.43 -4.21 -4.54
CA GLY A 111 12.38 -5.22 -4.73
C GLY A 111 12.02 -5.95 -3.44
N THR A 112 13.01 -6.26 -2.60
CA THR A 112 12.75 -6.84 -1.26
C THR A 112 12.02 -5.85 -0.37
N ALA A 113 12.43 -4.58 -0.35
CA ALA A 113 11.75 -3.54 0.42
C ALA A 113 10.27 -3.37 -0.01
N LEU A 114 10.00 -3.29 -1.31
CA LEU A 114 8.64 -3.21 -1.85
C LEU A 114 7.78 -4.42 -1.47
N ARG A 115 8.34 -5.63 -1.50
CA ARG A 115 7.63 -6.83 -1.01
C ARG A 115 7.26 -6.73 0.46
N LEU A 116 8.19 -6.24 1.30
CA LEU A 116 7.93 -6.07 2.74
C LEU A 116 6.87 -5.00 3.01
N ILE A 117 6.87 -3.92 2.23
CA ILE A 117 5.87 -2.84 2.33
C ILE A 117 4.50 -3.34 1.87
N ASN A 118 4.42 -4.02 0.73
CA ASN A 118 3.16 -4.56 0.21
C ASN A 118 2.57 -5.61 1.15
N ARG A 119 3.42 -6.38 1.86
CA ARG A 119 2.95 -7.34 2.86
C ARG A 119 2.26 -6.69 4.06
N PHE A 120 2.51 -5.42 4.34
CA PHE A 120 1.83 -4.71 5.43
C PHE A 120 0.32 -4.56 5.21
N LEU A 121 -0.11 -4.45 3.94
CA LEU A 121 -1.53 -4.39 3.57
C LEU A 121 -2.04 -5.69 2.95
N ALA A 122 -1.16 -6.66 2.72
CA ALA A 122 -1.61 -7.97 2.27
C ALA A 122 -2.44 -8.60 3.41
N GLU A 123 -3.69 -8.91 3.10
CA GLU A 123 -4.63 -9.59 4.00
C GLU A 123 -4.15 -11.01 4.42
N ASP A 124 -3.00 -11.45 3.90
CA ASP A 124 -2.40 -12.78 4.03
C ASP A 124 -2.05 -13.23 5.47
N ASP A 125 -2.09 -12.34 6.47
CA ASP A 125 -1.91 -12.72 7.89
C ASP A 125 -3.25 -13.10 8.57
N PHE A 126 -4.38 -12.89 7.91
CA PHE A 126 -5.70 -13.33 8.38
C PHE A 126 -6.09 -14.66 7.74
N ASP A 127 -6.83 -15.49 8.46
CA ASP A 127 -7.44 -16.69 7.88
C ASP A 127 -8.40 -16.30 6.74
N HIS A 128 -8.61 -17.23 5.80
CA HIS A 128 -9.38 -16.97 4.59
C HIS A 128 -10.80 -16.44 4.85
N ASP A 129 -11.40 -16.76 6.01
CA ASP A 129 -12.75 -16.32 6.37
C ASP A 129 -12.73 -14.87 6.84
N THR A 130 -11.72 -14.50 7.64
CA THR A 130 -11.49 -13.10 8.05
C THR A 130 -11.15 -12.22 6.84
N GLN A 131 -10.35 -12.72 5.87
CA GLN A 131 -10.08 -12.00 4.62
C GLN A 131 -11.36 -11.77 3.80
N PHE A 132 -12.21 -12.81 3.69
CA PHE A 132 -13.50 -12.68 3.05
C PHE A 132 -14.38 -11.64 3.75
N CYS A 133 -14.46 -11.69 5.09
CA CYS A 133 -15.24 -10.75 5.88
C CYS A 133 -14.77 -9.30 5.66
N LEU A 134 -13.47 -9.05 5.78
CA LEU A 134 -12.90 -7.71 5.60
C LEU A 134 -13.19 -7.17 4.20
N SER A 135 -13.05 -8.00 3.17
CA SER A 135 -13.33 -7.62 1.79
C SER A 135 -14.82 -7.38 1.55
N TRP A 136 -15.69 -8.23 2.11
CA TRP A 136 -17.15 -8.10 2.02
C TRP A 136 -17.66 -6.85 2.74
N PHE A 137 -17.25 -6.64 4.00
CA PHE A 137 -17.63 -5.47 4.78
C PHE A 137 -17.02 -4.18 4.22
N GLY A 138 -15.82 -4.24 3.62
CA GLY A 138 -15.23 -3.09 2.93
C GLY A 138 -16.05 -2.64 1.71
N GLN A 139 -16.65 -3.57 0.99
CA GLN A 139 -17.37 -3.29 -0.26
C GLN A 139 -18.87 -3.03 -0.05
N TYR A 140 -19.52 -3.79 0.83
CA TYR A 140 -20.97 -3.75 1.04
C TYR A 140 -21.35 -3.16 2.41
N GLY A 141 -20.38 -2.93 3.30
CA GLY A 141 -20.67 -2.54 4.68
C GLY A 141 -21.52 -3.59 5.37
N TRP A 142 -22.49 -3.16 6.16
CA TRP A 142 -23.47 -4.03 6.83
C TRP A 142 -24.69 -4.36 5.95
N LYS A 143 -24.64 -4.04 4.65
CA LYS A 143 -25.79 -4.24 3.75
C LYS A 143 -25.76 -5.65 3.17
N GLU A 144 -26.95 -6.15 2.85
CA GLU A 144 -27.11 -7.39 2.09
C GLU A 144 -26.56 -7.22 0.67
N GLY A 145 -25.85 -8.24 0.20
CA GLY A 145 -25.27 -8.32 -1.15
C GLY A 145 -25.70 -9.60 -1.86
N LYS A 146 -25.43 -9.71 -3.16
CA LYS A 146 -25.84 -10.90 -3.93
C LYS A 146 -24.98 -12.10 -3.56
N PHE A 147 -25.64 -13.25 -3.34
CA PHE A 147 -24.95 -14.51 -3.03
C PHE A 147 -23.88 -14.89 -4.07
N GLY A 148 -24.14 -14.68 -5.36
CA GLY A 148 -23.16 -14.99 -6.41
C GLY A 148 -21.88 -14.14 -6.36
N GLU A 149 -21.98 -12.89 -5.90
CA GLU A 149 -20.83 -12.01 -5.68
C GLU A 149 -20.05 -12.45 -4.44
N ALA A 150 -20.77 -12.88 -3.38
CA ALA A 150 -20.17 -13.48 -2.19
C ALA A 150 -19.42 -14.79 -2.54
N ASP A 151 -20.00 -15.68 -3.33
CA ASP A 151 -19.37 -16.96 -3.72
C ASP A 151 -18.13 -16.74 -4.59
N THR A 152 -18.20 -15.78 -5.52
CA THR A 152 -17.04 -15.42 -6.32
C THR A 152 -15.92 -14.84 -5.46
N LEU A 153 -16.26 -13.97 -4.50
CA LEU A 153 -15.30 -13.36 -3.59
C LEU A 153 -14.69 -14.39 -2.62
N ALA A 154 -15.51 -15.25 -2.02
CA ALA A 154 -15.08 -16.31 -1.12
C ALA A 154 -14.10 -17.27 -1.83
N ARG A 155 -14.44 -17.71 -3.04
CA ARG A 155 -13.56 -18.59 -3.85
C ARG A 155 -12.26 -17.91 -4.24
N ALA A 156 -12.30 -16.62 -4.57
CA ALA A 156 -11.09 -15.84 -4.87
C ALA A 156 -10.15 -15.75 -3.67
N LYS A 157 -10.69 -15.83 -2.45
CA LYS A 157 -9.94 -15.84 -1.18
C LYS A 157 -9.62 -17.24 -0.66
N GLY A 158 -9.98 -18.31 -1.37
CA GLY A 158 -9.71 -19.68 -0.95
C GLY A 158 -10.66 -20.24 0.13
N THR A 159 -11.81 -19.58 0.34
CA THR A 159 -12.88 -20.05 1.25
C THR A 159 -14.21 -20.27 0.49
N SER A 160 -15.29 -20.60 1.20
CA SER A 160 -16.64 -20.82 0.66
C SER A 160 -17.68 -20.10 1.50
N VAL A 161 -18.75 -19.61 0.88
CA VAL A 161 -19.82 -18.86 1.59
C VAL A 161 -20.50 -19.71 2.67
N ASP A 162 -20.60 -21.03 2.46
CA ASP A 162 -21.14 -21.96 3.47
C ASP A 162 -20.16 -22.24 4.62
N GLY A 163 -18.86 -22.00 4.43
CA GLY A 163 -17.85 -22.08 5.50
C GLY A 163 -17.82 -20.85 6.41
N VAL A 164 -18.37 -19.71 5.94
CA VAL A 164 -18.35 -18.41 6.66
C VAL A 164 -19.74 -18.04 7.23
N LYS A 165 -20.66 -19.00 7.31
CA LYS A 165 -22.03 -18.81 7.79
C LYS A 165 -22.13 -18.69 9.31
#